data_AF-A0A941D1Y5-F1
#
_entry.id   AF-A0A941D1Y5-F1
#
_cell.length_a   1.000
_cell.length_b   1.000
_cell.length_c   1.000
_cell.angle_alpha   90.00
_cell.angle_beta   90.00
_cell.angle_gamma   90.00
#
_symmetry.space_group_name_H-M   'P 1'
#
loop_
_entity.id
_entity.type
_entity.pdbx_description
1 polymer ?
#
loop_
_entity_poly.entity_id
_entity_poly.type
_entity_poly.pdbx_seq_one_letter_code
_entity_poly.pdbx_strand_id
1 'polypeptide(L)'
;MSALIAALALFAAAEPAGSAPAYNDRTLTEDMPYPAGAPHDDYGLVGWCYGALRGYVDLHDQMMPDVTEIEKTPPVNPATTLAEKMAAYSTIQAQAQKDMKLFGRAMETAERASLKPINIVGAAAVKKGHATWNAASAMPKRQVAQNWMGWTLPVRCVPTAHALEERAKLMGKTFQANTDPADVAPEPAPAEPTPETAGAVAPTR
;
A
#
# COMPACT_ATOMS: atom_id res chain seq x y z
N MET A 1 19.76 14.80 68.79
CA MET A 1 21.20 14.85 68.46
C MET A 1 21.50 13.69 67.53
N SER A 2 21.99 14.02 66.32
CA SER A 2 22.87 13.23 65.41
C SER A 2 22.61 11.72 65.25
N ALA A 3 22.10 11.24 64.11
CA ALA A 3 22.75 11.04 62.79
C ALA A 3 23.34 9.61 62.62
N LEU A 4 23.02 8.96 61.48
CA LEU A 4 23.76 7.93 60.71
C LEU A 4 22.73 7.09 59.89
N ILE A 5 22.46 7.42 58.62
CA ILE A 5 23.08 6.90 57.38
C ILE A 5 22.98 5.36 57.26
N ALA A 6 22.15 4.88 56.33
CA ALA A 6 22.30 3.57 55.70
C ALA A 6 21.87 3.64 54.22
N ALA A 7 22.90 3.71 53.38
CA ALA A 7 23.04 3.32 51.97
C ALA A 7 21.80 3.04 51.11
N LEU A 8 21.61 3.87 50.07
CA LEU A 8 20.95 3.49 48.82
C LEU A 8 21.76 2.36 48.15
N ALA A 9 21.17 1.16 48.09
CA ALA A 9 21.64 0.10 47.20
C ALA A 9 21.15 0.40 45.77
N LEU A 10 22.11 0.71 44.91
CA LEU A 10 21.94 0.92 43.47
C LEU A 10 21.66 -0.43 42.80
N PHE A 11 20.39 -0.80 42.62
CA PHE A 11 20.02 -1.87 41.69
C PHE A 11 20.04 -1.33 40.27
N ALA A 12 21.22 -1.37 39.65
CA ALA A 12 21.35 -1.33 38.20
C ALA A 12 20.85 -2.67 37.65
N ALA A 13 19.55 -2.76 37.35
CA ALA A 13 19.04 -3.82 36.49
C ALA A 13 19.58 -3.56 35.09
N ALA A 14 20.45 -4.44 34.61
CA ALA A 14 20.76 -4.55 33.20
C ALA A 14 19.46 -4.93 32.48
N GLU A 15 18.84 -3.96 31.82
CA GLU A 15 17.72 -4.20 30.91
C GLU A 15 18.25 -5.11 29.78
N PRO A 16 17.66 -6.29 29.55
CA PRO A 16 17.93 -7.02 28.33
C PRO A 16 17.50 -6.12 27.18
N ALA A 17 18.41 -5.89 26.23
CA ALA A 17 18.15 -5.14 25.01
C ALA A 17 16.80 -5.56 24.44
N GLY A 18 15.81 -4.67 24.59
CA GLY A 18 14.47 -4.88 24.08
C GLY A 18 14.58 -5.12 22.59
N SER A 19 14.30 -6.35 22.19
CA SER A 19 13.86 -6.64 20.83
C SER A 19 12.74 -5.67 20.53
N ALA A 20 12.96 -4.81 19.53
CA ALA A 20 11.95 -3.88 19.04
C ALA A 20 10.61 -4.62 18.91
N PRO A 21 9.49 -4.05 19.37
CA PRO A 21 8.21 -4.73 19.29
C PRO A 21 7.97 -5.12 17.84
N ALA A 22 7.84 -6.42 17.59
CA ALA A 22 7.30 -6.90 16.33
C ALA A 22 5.93 -6.22 16.18
N TYR A 23 5.82 -5.36 15.16
CA TYR A 23 4.63 -4.59 14.86
C TYR A 23 3.52 -5.56 14.46
N ASN A 24 2.82 -6.13 15.45
CA ASN A 24 1.61 -6.93 15.25
C ASN A 24 0.42 -5.96 15.01
N ASP A 25 0.52 -5.20 13.91
CA ASP A 25 -0.44 -4.18 13.42
C ASP A 25 -1.83 -4.73 13.08
N ARG A 26 -1.97 -6.06 13.09
CA ARG A 26 -3.25 -6.71 12.84
C ARG A 26 -4.29 -6.33 13.90
N THR A 27 -3.89 -6.20 15.16
CA THR A 27 -4.80 -5.79 16.25
C THR A 27 -5.24 -4.34 16.11
N LEU A 28 -4.39 -3.44 15.59
CA LEU A 28 -4.76 -2.04 15.37
C LEU A 28 -5.74 -1.87 14.20
N THR A 29 -5.61 -2.72 13.17
CA THR A 29 -6.52 -2.69 12.02
C THR A 29 -7.81 -3.44 12.25
N GLU A 30 -7.83 -4.53 13.03
CA GLU A 30 -9.02 -5.37 13.27
C GLU A 30 -10.21 -4.59 13.83
N ASP A 31 -9.99 -3.62 14.71
CA ASP A 31 -11.06 -2.82 15.33
C ASP A 31 -11.58 -1.67 14.45
N MET A 32 -10.90 -1.35 13.33
CA MET A 32 -11.35 -0.27 12.45
C MET A 32 -12.55 -0.71 11.60
N PRO A 33 -13.58 0.13 11.39
CA PRO A 33 -14.71 -0.24 10.56
C PRO A 33 -14.30 -0.45 9.10
N TYR A 34 -14.89 -1.45 8.45
CA TYR A 34 -14.75 -1.63 7.00
C TYR A 34 -15.60 -0.59 6.25
N PRO A 35 -15.10 -0.05 5.13
CA PRO A 35 -15.91 0.81 4.27
C PRO A 35 -17.12 0.05 3.70
N ALA A 36 -18.25 0.74 3.54
CA ALA A 36 -19.46 0.13 2.99
C ALA A 36 -19.21 -0.47 1.60
N GLY A 37 -19.50 -1.76 1.44
CA GLY A 37 -19.32 -2.48 0.18
C GLY A 37 -17.87 -2.84 -0.16
N ALA A 38 -16.88 -2.53 0.68
CA ALA A 38 -15.51 -2.99 0.47
C ALA A 38 -15.36 -4.50 0.76
N PRO A 39 -14.43 -5.21 0.10
CA PRO A 39 -14.03 -6.56 0.49
C PRO A 39 -13.43 -6.57 1.91
N HIS A 40 -13.54 -7.71 2.59
CA HIS A 40 -13.03 -7.88 3.96
C HIS A 40 -11.63 -8.49 4.04
N ASP A 41 -11.14 -9.10 2.96
CA ASP A 41 -9.76 -9.53 2.86
C ASP A 41 -8.84 -8.35 2.53
N ASP A 42 -7.61 -8.36 3.05
CA ASP A 42 -6.69 -7.23 2.93
C ASP A 42 -6.35 -6.88 1.47
N TYR A 43 -6.15 -7.88 0.61
CA TYR A 43 -5.82 -7.65 -0.80
C TYR A 43 -6.98 -7.01 -1.57
N GLY A 44 -8.18 -7.55 -1.42
CA GLY A 44 -9.41 -6.97 -1.96
C GLY A 44 -9.71 -5.59 -1.39
N LEU A 45 -9.51 -5.37 -0.09
CA LEU A 45 -9.71 -4.06 0.54
C LEU A 45 -8.73 -3.02 -0.04
N VAL A 46 -7.45 -3.35 -0.16
CA VAL A 46 -6.45 -2.43 -0.74
C VAL A 46 -6.78 -2.12 -2.20
N GLY A 47 -7.20 -3.12 -2.99
CA GLY A 47 -7.68 -2.90 -4.36
C GLY A 47 -8.89 -1.97 -4.41
N TRP A 48 -9.86 -2.16 -3.51
CA TRP A 48 -11.01 -1.26 -3.40
C TRP A 48 -10.59 0.16 -3.00
N CYS A 49 -9.67 0.33 -2.04
CA CYS A 49 -9.13 1.62 -1.63
C CYS A 49 -8.41 2.33 -2.80
N TYR A 50 -7.62 1.59 -3.59
CA TYR A 50 -6.98 2.11 -4.80
C TYR A 50 -8.03 2.65 -5.78
N GLY A 51 -9.06 1.86 -6.07
CA GLY A 51 -10.12 2.26 -6.99
C GLY A 51 -10.90 3.48 -6.51
N ALA A 52 -11.28 3.53 -5.24
CA ALA A 52 -12.02 4.65 -4.65
C ALA A 52 -11.19 5.94 -4.67
N LEU A 53 -9.91 5.86 -4.31
CA LEU A 53 -9.01 7.01 -4.36
C LEU A 53 -8.73 7.46 -5.80
N ARG A 54 -8.62 6.51 -6.74
CA ARG A 54 -8.47 6.82 -8.17
C ARG A 54 -9.66 7.63 -8.68
N GLY A 55 -10.88 7.20 -8.38
CA GLY A 55 -12.09 7.93 -8.79
C GLY A 55 -12.17 9.34 -8.18
N TYR A 56 -11.72 9.52 -6.92
CA TYR A 56 -11.62 10.84 -6.29
C TYR A 56 -10.65 11.75 -7.06
N VAL A 57 -9.47 11.23 -7.39
CA VAL A 57 -8.42 11.95 -8.13
C VAL A 57 -8.86 12.29 -9.54
N ASP A 58 -9.51 11.36 -10.25
CA ASP A 58 -9.95 11.58 -11.63
C ASP A 58 -11.04 12.68 -11.73
N LEU A 59 -11.78 12.93 -10.65
CA LEU A 59 -12.77 14.01 -10.59
C LEU A 59 -12.19 15.38 -10.23
N HIS A 60 -10.92 15.47 -9.82
CA HIS A 60 -10.30 16.71 -9.30
C HIS A 60 -10.55 17.91 -10.22
N ASP A 61 -10.09 17.85 -11.47
CA ASP A 61 -10.14 18.99 -12.40
C ASP A 61 -11.58 19.39 -12.74
N GLN A 62 -12.50 18.42 -12.74
CA GLN A 62 -13.92 18.68 -12.96
C GLN A 62 -14.55 19.40 -11.77
N MET A 63 -14.13 19.13 -10.54
CA MET A 63 -14.71 19.71 -9.32
C MET A 63 -14.11 21.06 -8.96
N MET A 64 -12.83 21.31 -9.25
CA MET A 64 -12.11 22.51 -8.80
C MET A 64 -12.80 23.85 -9.11
N PRO A 65 -13.46 24.06 -10.27
CA PRO A 65 -14.19 25.31 -10.52
C PRO A 65 -15.33 25.53 -9.52
N ASP A 66 -16.16 24.51 -9.28
CA ASP A 66 -17.28 24.58 -8.34
C ASP A 66 -16.77 24.69 -6.89
N VAL A 67 -15.71 23.97 -6.54
CA VAL A 67 -15.04 24.07 -5.23
C VAL A 67 -14.53 25.49 -4.98
N THR A 68 -13.89 26.10 -5.98
CA THR A 68 -13.40 27.48 -5.87
C THR A 68 -14.54 28.46 -5.62
N GLU A 69 -15.66 28.32 -6.32
CA GLU A 69 -16.85 29.17 -6.10
C GLU A 69 -17.48 28.93 -4.72
N ILE A 70 -17.50 27.69 -4.22
CA ILE A 70 -17.99 27.37 -2.87
C ILE A 70 -17.07 28.03 -1.82
N GLU A 71 -15.75 27.92 -1.97
CA GLU A 71 -14.78 28.39 -1.00
C GLU A 71 -14.62 29.91 -0.92
N LYS A 72 -15.10 30.66 -1.93
CA LYS A 72 -15.25 32.11 -1.87
C LYS A 72 -16.22 32.56 -0.77
N THR A 73 -17.08 31.67 -0.28
CA THR A 73 -17.95 31.98 0.85
C THR A 73 -17.08 32.37 2.07
N PRO A 74 -17.35 33.51 2.72
CA PRO A 74 -16.55 33.99 3.84
C PRO A 74 -16.42 32.90 4.93
N PRO A 75 -15.20 32.57 5.38
CA PRO A 75 -15.00 31.62 6.46
C PRO A 75 -15.53 32.14 7.79
N VAL A 76 -15.80 31.21 8.72
CA VAL A 76 -16.14 31.54 10.12
C VAL A 76 -14.98 32.28 10.80
N ASN A 77 -13.73 31.90 10.48
CA ASN A 77 -12.55 32.63 10.89
C ASN A 77 -12.17 33.65 9.80
N PRO A 78 -12.32 34.96 10.03
CA PRO A 78 -12.03 35.99 9.04
C PRO A 78 -10.54 36.09 8.64
N ALA A 79 -9.63 35.47 9.41
CA ALA A 79 -8.22 35.42 9.05
C ALA A 79 -7.91 34.43 7.92
N THR A 80 -8.77 33.43 7.71
CA THR A 80 -8.54 32.42 6.67
C THR A 80 -8.80 33.01 5.29
N THR A 81 -7.81 32.96 4.42
CA THR A 81 -7.90 33.46 3.05
C THR A 81 -8.38 32.37 2.08
N LEU A 82 -8.90 32.78 0.91
CA LEU A 82 -9.20 31.83 -0.17
C LEU A 82 -7.94 31.06 -0.59
N ALA A 83 -6.78 31.72 -0.66
CA ALA A 83 -5.54 31.07 -1.04
C ALA A 83 -5.15 29.93 -0.08
N GLU A 84 -5.32 30.12 1.23
CA GLU A 84 -5.08 29.09 2.23
C GLU A 84 -6.05 27.91 2.11
N LYS A 85 -7.33 28.18 1.86
CA LYS A 85 -8.33 27.13 1.57
C LYS A 85 -7.93 26.32 0.33
N MET A 86 -7.53 27.00 -0.74
CA MET A 86 -7.12 26.34 -1.99
C MET A 86 -5.82 25.52 -1.81
N ALA A 87 -4.91 25.93 -0.93
CA ALA A 87 -3.70 25.18 -0.61
C ALA A 87 -3.97 23.83 0.09
N ALA A 88 -5.09 23.69 0.80
CA ALA A 88 -5.48 22.41 1.38
C ALA A 88 -5.74 21.35 0.31
N TYR A 89 -6.40 21.71 -0.80
CA TYR A 89 -6.72 20.78 -1.89
C TYR A 89 -5.48 20.28 -2.62
N SER A 90 -4.48 21.14 -2.86
CA SER A 90 -3.22 20.71 -3.47
C SER A 90 -2.43 19.76 -2.56
N THR A 91 -2.48 19.98 -1.25
CA THR A 91 -1.90 19.08 -0.25
C THR A 91 -2.59 17.71 -0.26
N ILE A 92 -3.93 17.69 -0.29
CA ILE A 92 -4.71 16.46 -0.38
C ILE A 92 -4.39 15.72 -1.69
N GLN A 93 -4.30 16.43 -2.81
CA GLN A 93 -3.95 15.85 -4.11
C GLN A 93 -2.55 15.20 -4.08
N ALA A 94 -1.56 15.89 -3.49
CA ALA A 94 -0.22 15.33 -3.34
C ALA A 94 -0.20 14.08 -2.45
N GLN A 95 -1.00 14.06 -1.38
CA GLN A 95 -1.14 12.89 -0.51
C GLN A 95 -1.82 11.73 -1.23
N ALA A 96 -2.92 11.98 -1.96
CA ALA A 96 -3.62 10.97 -2.75
C ALA A 96 -2.67 10.26 -3.75
N GLN A 97 -1.77 11.01 -4.40
CA GLN A 97 -0.77 10.41 -5.29
C GLN A 97 0.24 9.52 -4.57
N LYS A 98 0.60 9.84 -3.32
CA LYS A 98 1.48 8.97 -2.51
C LYS A 98 0.74 7.70 -2.10
N ASP A 99 -0.50 7.81 -1.66
CA ASP A 99 -1.31 6.68 -1.23
C ASP A 99 -1.63 5.75 -2.40
N MET A 100 -1.93 6.28 -3.59
CA MET A 100 -2.07 5.47 -4.81
C MET A 100 -0.82 4.64 -5.11
N LYS A 101 0.38 5.22 -4.95
CA LYS A 101 1.64 4.49 -5.14
C LYS A 101 1.84 3.41 -4.08
N LEU A 102 1.47 3.68 -2.82
CA LEU A 102 1.50 2.68 -1.74
C LEU A 102 0.58 1.50 -2.08
N PHE A 103 -0.67 1.78 -2.44
CA PHE A 103 -1.66 0.75 -2.76
C PHE A 103 -1.25 -0.09 -3.97
N GLY A 104 -0.78 0.54 -5.05
CA GLY A 104 -0.28 -0.16 -6.22
C GLY A 104 0.89 -1.09 -5.87
N ARG A 105 1.88 -0.59 -5.13
CA ARG A 105 3.02 -1.40 -4.67
C ARG A 105 2.61 -2.56 -3.76
N ALA A 106 1.68 -2.34 -2.83
CA ALA A 106 1.20 -3.38 -1.92
C ALA A 106 0.50 -4.50 -2.69
N MET A 107 -0.36 -4.15 -3.66
CA MET A 107 -1.02 -5.11 -4.53
C MET A 107 -0.03 -5.89 -5.39
N GLU A 108 0.89 -5.21 -6.06
CA GLU A 108 1.90 -5.86 -6.91
C GLU A 108 2.78 -6.82 -6.10
N THR A 109 3.20 -6.40 -4.91
CA THR A 109 3.99 -7.25 -4.01
C THR A 109 3.21 -8.49 -3.58
N ALA A 110 1.92 -8.33 -3.27
CA ALA A 110 1.03 -9.45 -2.93
C ALA A 110 0.82 -10.40 -4.12
N GLU A 111 0.68 -9.88 -5.32
CA GLU A 111 0.53 -10.66 -6.55
C GLU A 111 1.77 -11.52 -6.83
N ARG A 112 2.97 -10.93 -6.75
CA ARG A 112 4.23 -11.68 -6.95
C ARG A 112 4.46 -12.74 -5.87
N ALA A 113 4.07 -12.46 -4.63
CA ALA A 113 4.22 -13.40 -3.53
C ALA A 113 3.20 -14.54 -3.54
N SER A 114 2.18 -14.48 -4.39
CA SER A 114 1.07 -15.43 -4.40
C SER A 114 1.38 -16.67 -5.24
N LEU A 115 1.06 -17.85 -4.71
CA LEU A 115 1.14 -19.12 -5.43
C LEU A 115 0.07 -19.29 -6.52
N LYS A 116 -0.95 -18.42 -6.51
CA LYS A 116 -2.05 -18.41 -7.47
C LYS A 116 -2.22 -17.00 -8.04
N PRO A 117 -2.62 -16.86 -9.32
CA PRO A 117 -2.96 -15.54 -9.84
C PRO A 117 -4.14 -14.92 -9.07
N ILE A 118 -3.90 -13.81 -8.38
CA ILE A 118 -4.93 -13.06 -7.62
C ILE A 118 -5.31 -11.73 -8.27
N ASN A 119 -4.58 -11.32 -9.32
CA ASN A 119 -4.77 -10.05 -10.04
C ASN A 119 -6.20 -9.83 -10.56
N ILE A 120 -6.93 -10.90 -10.92
CA ILE A 120 -8.34 -10.81 -11.35
C ILE A 120 -9.24 -10.34 -10.21
N VAL A 121 -9.02 -10.83 -8.98
CA VAL A 121 -9.76 -10.38 -7.80
C VAL A 121 -9.41 -8.94 -7.48
N GLY A 122 -8.13 -8.58 -7.59
CA GLY A 122 -7.65 -7.20 -7.41
C GLY A 122 -8.31 -6.24 -8.39
N ALA A 123 -8.33 -6.57 -9.68
CA ALA A 123 -8.98 -5.75 -10.71
C ALA A 123 -10.49 -5.58 -10.46
N ALA A 124 -11.19 -6.62 -10.02
CA ALA A 124 -12.60 -6.54 -9.65
C ALA A 124 -12.82 -5.61 -8.44
N ALA A 125 -11.95 -5.69 -7.43
CA ALA A 125 -11.99 -4.81 -6.26
C ALA A 125 -11.71 -3.35 -6.63
N VAL A 126 -10.71 -3.09 -7.48
CA VAL A 126 -10.42 -1.75 -8.02
C VAL A 126 -11.63 -1.18 -8.75
N LYS A 127 -12.25 -1.96 -9.64
CA LYS A 127 -13.47 -1.53 -10.33
C LYS A 127 -14.60 -1.19 -9.35
N LYS A 128 -14.78 -2.00 -8.30
CA LYS A 128 -15.81 -1.79 -7.28
C LYS A 128 -15.52 -0.53 -6.44
N GLY A 129 -14.26 -0.28 -6.10
CA GLY A 129 -13.83 0.94 -5.40
C GLY A 129 -14.10 2.18 -6.23
N HIS A 130 -13.70 2.17 -7.51
CA HIS A 130 -13.95 3.29 -8.42
C HIS A 130 -15.45 3.57 -8.58
N ALA A 131 -16.28 2.52 -8.57
CA ALA A 131 -17.73 2.63 -8.71
C ALA A 131 -18.42 3.42 -7.58
N THR A 132 -17.74 3.70 -6.45
CA THR A 132 -18.26 4.60 -5.40
C THR A 132 -18.57 6.00 -5.94
N TRP A 133 -17.91 6.42 -7.02
CA TRP A 133 -18.11 7.71 -7.67
C TRP A 133 -19.10 7.67 -8.83
N ASN A 134 -19.66 6.52 -9.21
CA ASN A 134 -20.53 6.42 -10.40
C ASN A 134 -21.78 7.30 -10.30
N ALA A 135 -22.31 7.47 -9.08
CA ALA A 135 -23.48 8.28 -8.83
C ALA A 135 -23.24 9.79 -9.06
N ALA A 136 -21.97 10.22 -9.12
CA ALA A 136 -21.61 11.62 -9.36
C ALA A 136 -22.17 12.14 -10.69
N SER A 137 -22.21 11.30 -11.73
CA SER A 137 -22.69 11.72 -13.07
C SER A 137 -24.20 12.02 -13.13
N ALA A 138 -24.98 11.47 -12.18
CA ALA A 138 -26.43 11.65 -12.11
C ALA A 138 -26.87 12.79 -11.18
N MET A 139 -25.93 13.43 -10.46
CA MET A 139 -26.21 14.49 -9.49
C MET A 139 -25.93 15.88 -10.08
N PRO A 140 -26.58 16.95 -9.59
CA PRO A 140 -26.19 18.33 -9.90
C PRO A 140 -24.71 18.58 -9.56
N LYS A 141 -23.97 19.26 -10.45
CA LYS A 141 -22.52 19.47 -10.30
C LYS A 141 -22.10 20.03 -8.95
N ARG A 142 -22.82 21.05 -8.44
CA ARG A 142 -22.54 21.65 -7.13
C ARG A 142 -22.71 20.65 -5.96
N GLN A 143 -23.66 19.72 -6.07
CA GLN A 143 -23.83 18.65 -5.08
C GLN A 143 -22.69 17.64 -5.14
N VAL A 144 -22.22 17.29 -6.35
CA VAL A 144 -21.03 16.44 -6.53
C VAL A 144 -19.81 17.10 -5.92
N ALA A 145 -19.59 18.40 -6.17
CA ALA A 145 -18.47 19.14 -5.60
C ALA A 145 -18.50 19.15 -4.06
N GLN A 146 -19.66 19.38 -3.45
CA GLN A 146 -19.81 19.31 -1.99
C GLN A 146 -19.51 17.92 -1.43
N ASN A 147 -20.02 16.87 -2.08
CA ASN A 147 -19.73 15.49 -1.67
C ASN A 147 -18.24 15.15 -1.84
N TRP A 148 -17.61 15.62 -2.92
CA TRP A 148 -16.19 15.44 -3.18
C TRP A 148 -15.34 16.16 -2.13
N MET A 149 -15.66 17.42 -1.79
CA MET A 149 -14.97 18.18 -0.75
C MET A 149 -15.05 17.52 0.64
N GLY A 150 -16.18 16.86 0.95
CA GLY A 150 -16.38 16.17 2.23
C GLY A 150 -15.86 14.74 2.26
N TRP A 151 -15.41 14.20 1.13
CA TRP A 151 -14.94 12.82 1.06
C TRP A 151 -13.51 12.70 1.58
N THR A 152 -13.24 11.61 2.31
CA THR A 152 -11.91 11.27 2.78
C THR A 152 -11.65 9.80 2.52
N LEU A 153 -10.38 9.46 2.26
CA LEU A 153 -9.93 8.07 2.21
C LEU A 153 -10.26 7.37 3.53
N PRO A 154 -10.90 6.18 3.53
CA PRO A 154 -11.21 5.48 4.76
C PRO A 154 -9.96 5.15 5.57
N VAL A 155 -10.03 5.38 6.88
CA VAL A 155 -8.88 5.29 7.81
C VAL A 155 -8.18 3.92 7.79
N ARG A 156 -8.91 2.85 7.47
CA ARG A 156 -8.37 1.48 7.38
C ARG A 156 -7.45 1.27 6.17
N CYS A 157 -7.59 2.06 5.10
CA CYS A 157 -6.92 1.81 3.83
C CYS A 157 -5.38 1.81 3.93
N VAL A 158 -4.80 2.85 4.54
CA VAL A 158 -3.32 3.01 4.61
C VAL A 158 -2.68 1.93 5.50
N PRO A 159 -3.14 1.69 6.75
CA PRO A 159 -2.60 0.63 7.58
C PRO A 159 -2.72 -0.77 6.95
N THR A 160 -3.87 -1.10 6.35
CA THR A 160 -4.04 -2.40 5.68
C THR A 160 -3.07 -2.56 4.51
N ALA A 161 -2.79 -1.50 3.74
CA ALA A 161 -1.82 -1.57 2.65
C ALA A 161 -0.40 -1.84 3.13
N HIS A 162 0.03 -1.19 4.21
CA HIS A 162 1.32 -1.49 4.84
C HIS A 162 1.39 -2.93 5.34
N ALA A 163 0.36 -3.38 6.06
CA ALA A 163 0.30 -4.74 6.57
C ALA A 163 0.30 -5.80 5.45
N LEU A 164 -0.43 -5.54 4.35
CA LEU A 164 -0.45 -6.40 3.17
C LEU A 164 0.93 -6.50 2.53
N GLU A 165 1.58 -5.36 2.28
CA GLU A 165 2.89 -5.30 1.66
C GLU A 165 3.94 -6.05 2.48
N GLU A 166 3.99 -5.83 3.79
CA GLU A 166 4.95 -6.48 4.67
C GLU A 166 4.76 -8.00 4.72
N ARG A 167 3.52 -8.47 4.84
CA ARG A 167 3.25 -9.92 4.80
C ARG A 167 3.58 -10.53 3.44
N ALA A 168 3.28 -9.83 2.35
CA ALA A 168 3.63 -10.30 1.02
C ALA A 168 5.15 -10.42 0.83
N LYS A 169 5.94 -9.46 1.33
CA LYS A 169 7.41 -9.56 1.33
C LYS A 169 7.90 -10.78 2.11
N LEU A 170 7.29 -11.08 3.25
CA LEU A 170 7.65 -12.26 4.05
C LEU A 170 7.31 -13.56 3.31
N MET A 171 6.13 -13.66 2.72
CA MET A 171 5.70 -14.84 1.95
C MET A 171 6.58 -15.06 0.71
N GLY A 172 6.87 -14.00 -0.04
CA GLY A 172 7.70 -14.11 -1.22
C GLY A 172 9.14 -14.57 -0.94
N LYS A 173 9.70 -14.23 0.24
CA LYS A 173 10.99 -14.77 0.70
C LYS A 173 10.92 -16.25 1.07
N THR A 174 9.79 -16.71 1.62
CA THR A 174 9.63 -18.10 2.05
C THR A 174 9.39 -19.06 0.89
N PHE A 175 8.64 -18.62 -0.12
CA PHE A 175 8.30 -19.47 -1.27
C PHE A 175 9.30 -19.39 -2.43
N GLN A 176 10.31 -18.50 -2.37
CA GLN A 176 11.13 -18.11 -3.54
C GLN A 176 10.28 -17.74 -4.77
N ALA A 177 9.00 -17.39 -4.56
CA ALA A 177 8.07 -17.05 -5.64
C ALA A 177 8.47 -15.74 -6.35
N ASN A 178 9.39 -14.98 -5.75
CA ASN A 178 9.91 -13.71 -6.24
C ASN A 178 11.23 -13.84 -7.02
N THR A 179 11.70 -15.05 -7.36
CA THR A 179 12.90 -15.17 -8.20
C THR A 179 12.54 -14.79 -9.64
N ASP A 180 12.95 -13.60 -10.05
CA ASP A 180 12.94 -13.19 -11.45
C ASP A 180 13.84 -14.17 -12.24
N PRO A 181 13.48 -14.62 -13.45
CA PRO A 181 14.37 -15.46 -14.26
C PRO A 181 15.73 -14.79 -14.55
N ALA A 182 15.82 -13.46 -14.38
CA ALA A 182 17.04 -12.68 -14.50
C ALA A 182 18.00 -12.80 -13.29
N ASP A 183 17.51 -13.26 -12.13
CA ASP A 183 18.32 -13.47 -10.91
C ASP A 183 18.80 -14.92 -10.75
N VAL A 184 18.40 -15.81 -11.66
CA VAL A 184 18.99 -17.14 -11.77
C VAL A 184 20.32 -16.99 -12.49
N ALA A 185 21.42 -17.01 -11.73
CA ALA A 185 22.76 -17.13 -12.28
C ALA A 185 22.78 -18.28 -13.31
N PRO A 186 23.37 -18.10 -14.51
CA PRO A 186 23.40 -19.15 -15.50
C PRO A 186 24.01 -20.41 -14.90
N GLU A 187 23.26 -21.51 -14.93
CA GLU A 187 23.77 -22.84 -14.62
C GLU A 187 25.00 -23.07 -15.50
N PRO A 188 26.18 -23.41 -14.93
CA PRO A 188 27.37 -23.64 -15.74
C PRO A 188 27.07 -24.79 -16.71
N ALA A 189 27.20 -24.49 -17.99
CA ALA A 189 26.99 -25.45 -19.07
C ALA A 189 27.75 -26.75 -18.78
N PRO A 190 27.15 -27.92 -19.01
CA PRO A 190 27.86 -29.20 -18.89
C PRO A 190 29.10 -29.17 -19.78
N ALA A 191 30.27 -29.45 -19.19
CA ALA A 191 31.51 -29.57 -19.94
C ALA A 191 31.35 -30.63 -21.04
N GLU A 192 31.61 -30.25 -22.29
CA GLU A 192 31.64 -31.17 -23.42
C GLU A 192 32.69 -32.27 -23.17
N PRO A 193 32.37 -33.56 -23.42
CA PRO A 193 33.33 -34.63 -23.31
C PRO A 193 34.35 -34.55 -24.46
N THR A 194 35.62 -34.50 -24.11
CA THR A 194 36.77 -34.61 -25.01
C THR A 194 36.67 -35.90 -25.84
N PRO A 195 36.88 -35.89 -27.16
CA PRO A 195 36.86 -37.11 -27.96
C PRO A 195 38.08 -38.00 -27.64
N GLU A 196 37.81 -39.19 -27.12
CA GLU A 196 38.77 -40.28 -26.99
C GLU A 196 39.04 -40.89 -28.38
N THR A 197 40.31 -40.83 -28.81
CA THR A 197 40.77 -41.33 -30.11
C THR A 197 40.73 -42.85 -30.14
N ALA A 198 39.65 -43.43 -30.67
CA ALA A 198 39.54 -44.87 -30.90
C ALA A 198 40.21 -45.29 -32.22
N GLY A 199 41.38 -45.90 -32.09
CA GLY A 199 41.77 -47.19 -32.68
C GLY A 199 41.41 -47.50 -34.14
N ALA A 200 42.46 -47.60 -34.95
CA ALA A 200 42.47 -48.15 -36.30
C ALA A 200 41.80 -49.53 -36.44
N VAL A 201 41.01 -49.70 -37.51
CA VAL A 201 40.60 -51.01 -38.04
C VAL A 201 41.23 -51.18 -39.42
N ALA A 202 42.06 -52.21 -39.56
CA ALA A 202 42.68 -52.62 -40.81
C ALA A 202 41.64 -53.24 -41.78
N PRO A 203 41.72 -53.01 -43.10
CA PRO A 203 40.83 -53.67 -44.04
C PRO A 203 41.37 -55.05 -44.44
N THR A 204 40.48 -56.04 -44.42
CA THR A 204 40.61 -57.31 -45.13
C THR A 204 39.83 -57.19 -46.45
N ARG A 205 40.53 -57.09 -47.59
CA ARG A 205 40.31 -57.92 -48.79
C ARG A 205 41.32 -57.58 -49.88
#